data_AF-R0MQ26-F1
#
_entry.id   AF-R0MQ26-F1
#
_cell.length_a   1.000
_cell.length_b   1.000
_cell.length_c   1.000
_cell.angle_alpha   90.00
_cell.angle_beta   90.00
_cell.angle_gamma   90.00
#
_symmetry.space_group_name_H-M   'P 1'
#
loop_
_entity.id
_entity.type
_entity.pdbx_description
1 polymer ?
#
loop_
_entity_poly.entity_id
_entity_poly.type
_entity_poly.pdbx_seq_one_letter_code
_entity_poly.pdbx_strand_id
1 'polypeptide(L)'
;MHNNLSDLFNLSEIKKFIYKRANLRDECRSHLLNENYQEASKVALKFFDVCPSYLFISYFLENTSSSKKLLEVIVDRKIVSPDVALFLAKENLFQHAVLKFLDNCLVKDYIYQIIRKEMIIKGHLPFDETILDILDDWDLYDYALKHKINLKMRDTVNYEYYLAHKNQSNCNLINKIKNYKELEYLSKLTNTTNHEDYATDCILNFMNYGFNLEKAKEILNELEKYQNNNINMDNFNILKVLLSHLISSKDTQLLIFALFLTYKYRKSFTSNYEISLIHLFLCRFFLFHKEVSKLFNEFNIKNNQFYSLFFIWSDLVIALDLKDKSKEEEYSKLIKENINTVEKTLKHFIEKDKIGHAVSLIKVHKKLKNEIVYKEITNKEIYSEESKTIFSNLLGKGCEYLFSKVIKSEYCNREDNKGGSKEGNDKDSKEGDKEYEDKDDKVNNYKQDSKRYIKTLFLNPFEYETFTSLFDTPLGKIEDSEFIEWFKSQIITF
;
A
#
# COMPACT_ATOMS: atom_id res chain seq x y z
N MET A 1 -31.20 19.66 -63.74
CA MET A 1 -30.90 18.31 -63.21
C MET A 1 -30.29 18.47 -61.82
N HIS A 2 -31.13 18.67 -60.81
CA HIS A 2 -30.75 18.55 -59.40
C HIS A 2 -31.37 17.25 -58.91
N ASN A 3 -30.60 16.16 -58.91
CA ASN A 3 -31.03 14.93 -58.28
C ASN A 3 -30.56 14.93 -56.83
N ASN A 4 -31.57 14.86 -55.96
CA ASN A 4 -31.52 14.74 -54.52
C ASN A 4 -30.58 13.62 -54.06
N LEU A 5 -29.51 14.02 -53.37
CA LEU A 5 -28.75 13.15 -52.46
C LEU A 5 -29.48 12.92 -51.12
N SER A 6 -30.71 13.43 -50.96
CA SER A 6 -31.51 13.31 -49.73
C SER A 6 -32.20 11.95 -49.56
N ASP A 7 -32.23 11.10 -50.59
CA ASP A 7 -32.98 9.83 -50.58
C ASP A 7 -32.10 8.58 -50.34
N LEU A 8 -30.81 8.74 -50.05
CA LEU A 8 -29.88 7.60 -49.96
C LEU A 8 -29.65 7.05 -48.54
N PHE A 9 -30.19 7.67 -47.49
CA PHE A 9 -30.17 7.08 -46.16
C PHE A 9 -31.42 7.45 -45.37
N ASN A 10 -32.26 6.46 -45.08
CA ASN A 10 -33.40 6.62 -44.18
C ASN A 10 -32.87 6.96 -42.77
N LEU A 11 -32.88 8.25 -42.42
CA LEU A 11 -32.42 8.78 -41.13
C LEU A 11 -33.02 8.03 -39.93
N SER A 12 -34.22 7.45 -40.08
CA SER A 12 -34.86 6.63 -39.05
C SER A 12 -34.17 5.27 -38.84
N GLU A 13 -33.68 4.64 -39.91
CA GLU A 13 -32.96 3.36 -39.85
C GLU A 13 -31.54 3.55 -39.33
N ILE A 14 -30.85 4.62 -39.73
CA ILE A 14 -29.56 5.02 -39.15
C ILE A 14 -29.70 5.25 -37.64
N LYS A 15 -30.73 5.99 -37.20
CA LYS A 15 -30.99 6.21 -35.77
C LYS A 15 -31.25 4.91 -35.03
N LYS A 16 -32.08 4.00 -35.57
CA LYS A 16 -32.32 2.67 -34.98
C LYS A 16 -31.04 1.84 -34.88
N PHE A 17 -30.19 1.89 -35.90
CA PHE A 17 -28.93 1.16 -35.93
C PHE A 17 -27.91 1.72 -34.92
N ILE A 18 -27.77 3.04 -34.84
CA ILE A 18 -26.94 3.73 -33.84
C ILE A 18 -27.44 3.39 -32.42
N TYR A 19 -28.76 3.45 -32.20
CA TYR A 19 -29.38 3.13 -30.92
C TYR A 19 -29.15 1.66 -30.51
N LYS A 20 -29.35 0.71 -31.43
CA LYS A 20 -29.06 -0.71 -31.21
C LYS A 20 -27.59 -0.94 -30.82
N ARG A 21 -26.66 -0.25 -31.49
CA ARG A 21 -25.21 -0.33 -31.18
C ARG A 21 -24.85 0.30 -29.83
N ALA A 22 -25.48 1.42 -29.45
CA ALA A 22 -25.29 2.02 -28.13
C ALA A 22 -25.75 1.07 -27.02
N ASN A 23 -26.93 0.45 -27.19
CA ASN A 23 -27.46 -0.52 -26.23
C ASN A 23 -26.53 -1.73 -26.05
N LEU A 24 -25.98 -2.29 -27.14
CA LEU A 24 -25.03 -3.41 -27.06
C LEU A 24 -23.74 -3.06 -26.30
N ARG A 25 -23.24 -1.82 -26.46
CA ARG A 25 -22.06 -1.34 -25.71
C ARG A 25 -22.35 -1.20 -24.23
N ASP A 26 -23.49 -0.63 -23.87
CA ASP A 26 -23.90 -0.46 -22.48
C ASP A 26 -24.18 -1.81 -21.80
N GLU A 27 -24.82 -2.75 -22.51
CA GLU A 27 -25.03 -4.14 -22.09
C GLU A 27 -23.69 -4.84 -21.84
N CYS A 28 -22.76 -4.78 -22.81
CA CYS A 28 -21.43 -5.37 -22.66
C CYS A 28 -20.65 -4.77 -21.48
N ARG A 29 -20.67 -3.44 -21.32
CA ARG A 29 -20.02 -2.75 -20.19
C ARG A 29 -20.61 -3.18 -18.85
N SER A 30 -21.92 -3.33 -18.77
CA SER A 30 -22.61 -3.83 -17.57
C SER A 30 -22.14 -5.23 -17.20
N HIS A 31 -22.04 -6.14 -18.19
CA HIS A 31 -21.51 -7.48 -17.95
C HIS A 31 -20.05 -7.46 -17.47
N LEU A 32 -19.19 -6.62 -18.07
CA LEU A 32 -17.80 -6.45 -17.64
C LEU A 32 -17.69 -5.96 -16.18
N LEU A 33 -18.49 -4.97 -15.78
CA LEU A 33 -18.52 -4.40 -14.42
C LEU A 33 -19.13 -5.34 -13.37
N ASN A 34 -19.90 -6.34 -13.81
CA ASN A 34 -20.52 -7.35 -12.97
C ASN A 34 -19.80 -8.71 -13.05
N GLU A 35 -18.59 -8.73 -13.61
CA GLU A 35 -17.73 -9.94 -13.71
C GLU A 35 -18.33 -11.09 -14.54
N ASN A 36 -19.33 -10.80 -15.37
CA ASN A 36 -19.97 -11.75 -16.27
C ASN A 36 -19.25 -11.79 -17.63
N TYR A 37 -17.97 -12.14 -17.64
CA TYR A 37 -17.10 -12.01 -18.83
C TYR A 37 -17.56 -12.87 -20.02
N GLN A 38 -18.15 -14.04 -19.78
CA GLN A 38 -18.67 -14.90 -20.85
C GLN A 38 -19.84 -14.23 -21.60
N GLU A 39 -20.77 -13.61 -20.87
CA GLU A 39 -21.87 -12.86 -21.49
C GLU A 39 -21.36 -11.59 -22.17
N ALA A 40 -20.38 -10.90 -21.56
CA ALA A 40 -19.70 -9.77 -22.20
C ALA A 40 -19.10 -10.18 -23.56
N SER A 41 -18.39 -11.31 -23.64
CA SER A 41 -17.84 -11.86 -24.88
C SER A 41 -18.93 -12.13 -25.92
N LYS A 42 -20.04 -12.77 -25.54
CA LYS A 42 -21.18 -13.04 -26.44
C LYS A 42 -21.80 -11.76 -27.01
N VAL A 43 -21.94 -10.73 -26.18
CA VAL A 43 -22.49 -9.43 -26.61
C VAL A 43 -21.48 -8.70 -27.50
N ALA A 44 -20.19 -8.70 -27.14
CA ALA A 44 -19.10 -8.09 -27.91
C ALA A 44 -18.97 -8.65 -29.33
N LEU A 45 -19.15 -9.96 -29.51
CA LEU A 45 -19.13 -10.60 -30.83
C LEU A 45 -20.18 -10.01 -31.80
N LYS A 46 -21.33 -9.54 -31.29
CA LYS A 46 -22.41 -8.98 -32.12
C LYS A 46 -22.06 -7.64 -32.77
N PHE A 47 -20.99 -6.97 -32.32
CA PHE A 47 -20.55 -5.68 -32.84
C PHE A 47 -19.02 -5.56 -32.97
N PHE A 48 -18.33 -6.70 -33.09
CA PHE A 48 -16.86 -6.77 -33.17
C PHE A 48 -16.28 -5.99 -34.35
N ASP A 49 -17.01 -5.93 -35.47
CA ASP A 49 -16.68 -5.14 -36.66
C ASP A 49 -16.55 -3.64 -36.35
N VAL A 50 -17.26 -3.15 -35.32
CA VAL A 50 -17.32 -1.74 -34.95
C VAL A 50 -16.36 -1.39 -33.81
N CYS A 51 -16.31 -2.22 -32.77
CA CYS A 51 -15.56 -1.93 -31.56
C CYS A 51 -14.95 -3.22 -31.00
N PRO A 52 -13.83 -3.69 -31.58
CA PRO A 52 -13.22 -4.97 -31.21
C PRO A 52 -12.65 -4.96 -29.79
N SER A 53 -12.38 -3.79 -29.22
CA SER A 53 -11.81 -3.60 -27.88
C SER A 53 -12.64 -4.27 -26.78
N TYR A 54 -13.97 -4.28 -26.88
CA TYR A 54 -14.82 -4.99 -25.93
C TYR A 54 -14.58 -6.50 -25.92
N LEU A 55 -14.35 -7.10 -27.10
CA LEU A 55 -14.11 -8.53 -27.21
C LEU A 55 -12.72 -8.89 -26.65
N PHE A 56 -11.71 -8.10 -26.99
CA PHE A 56 -10.37 -8.24 -26.44
C PHE A 56 -10.39 -8.18 -24.90
N ILE A 57 -11.01 -7.15 -24.32
CA ILE A 57 -11.13 -6.99 -22.86
C ILE A 57 -11.82 -8.20 -22.23
N SER A 58 -12.93 -8.65 -22.83
CA SER A 58 -13.70 -9.78 -22.31
C SER A 58 -12.88 -11.07 -22.31
N TYR A 59 -12.20 -11.39 -23.41
CA TYR A 59 -11.34 -12.57 -23.51
C TYR A 59 -10.10 -12.50 -22.60
N PHE A 60 -9.52 -11.32 -22.40
CA PHE A 60 -8.43 -11.14 -21.45
C PHE A 60 -8.87 -11.40 -20.00
N LEU A 61 -10.08 -10.97 -19.64
CA LEU A 61 -10.63 -11.17 -18.30
C LEU A 61 -11.15 -12.60 -18.07
N GLU A 62 -11.70 -13.23 -19.11
CA GLU A 62 -12.20 -14.61 -19.04
C GLU A 62 -11.06 -15.65 -18.91
N ASN A 63 -9.93 -15.41 -19.58
CA ASN A 63 -8.70 -16.20 -19.50
C ASN A 63 -8.88 -17.73 -19.71
N THR A 64 -9.84 -18.16 -20.52
CA THR A 64 -10.03 -19.58 -20.89
C THR A 64 -9.20 -19.97 -22.12
N SER A 65 -8.88 -21.26 -22.26
CA SER A 65 -8.15 -21.79 -23.44
C SER A 65 -8.87 -21.51 -24.76
N SER A 66 -10.20 -21.54 -24.77
CA SER A 66 -11.01 -21.26 -25.95
C SER A 66 -10.92 -19.78 -26.36
N SER A 67 -11.01 -18.88 -25.39
CA SER A 67 -10.91 -17.43 -25.63
C SER A 67 -9.51 -17.04 -26.12
N LYS A 68 -8.45 -17.71 -25.64
CA LYS A 68 -7.07 -17.52 -26.15
C LYS A 68 -6.94 -17.88 -27.63
N LYS A 69 -7.46 -19.03 -28.08
CA LYS A 69 -7.41 -19.43 -29.50
C LYS A 69 -8.13 -18.45 -30.41
N LEU A 70 -9.29 -17.94 -29.99
CA LEU A 70 -10.04 -16.96 -30.77
C LEU A 70 -9.33 -15.61 -30.82
N LEU A 71 -8.70 -15.20 -29.71
CA LEU A 71 -7.93 -13.97 -29.65
C LEU A 71 -6.68 -14.04 -30.55
N GLU A 72 -6.00 -15.19 -30.60
CA GLU A 72 -4.88 -15.45 -31.52
C GLU A 72 -5.25 -15.17 -32.98
N VAL A 73 -6.35 -15.77 -33.45
CA VAL A 73 -6.85 -15.58 -34.82
C VAL A 73 -7.17 -14.12 -35.11
N ILE A 74 -7.68 -13.38 -34.12
CA ILE A 74 -8.00 -11.96 -34.27
C ILE A 74 -6.73 -11.11 -34.34
N VAL A 75 -5.77 -11.37 -33.45
CA VAL A 75 -4.50 -10.66 -33.35
C VAL A 75 -3.66 -10.86 -34.61
N ASP A 76 -3.63 -12.06 -35.17
CA ASP A 76 -2.87 -12.37 -36.40
C ASP A 76 -3.36 -11.62 -37.63
N ARG A 77 -4.65 -11.30 -37.65
CA ARG A 77 -5.34 -10.67 -38.79
C ARG A 77 -5.36 -9.15 -38.73
N LYS A 78 -4.99 -8.53 -37.60
CA LYS A 78 -5.07 -7.07 -37.41
C LYS A 78 -3.72 -6.49 -37.01
N ILE A 79 -3.48 -5.23 -37.39
CA ILE A 79 -2.39 -4.45 -36.81
C ILE A 79 -2.76 -4.15 -35.37
N VAL A 80 -1.88 -4.56 -34.45
CA VAL A 80 -2.06 -4.40 -33.01
C VAL A 80 -1.67 -2.97 -32.63
N SER A 81 -2.49 -2.29 -31.83
CA SER A 81 -2.16 -0.96 -31.30
C SER A 81 -1.05 -1.07 -30.23
N PRO A 82 -0.26 0.00 -29.98
CA PRO A 82 0.83 -0.06 -28.99
C PRO A 82 0.38 -0.49 -27.59
N ASP A 83 -0.79 -0.03 -27.13
CA ASP A 83 -1.38 -0.44 -25.84
C ASP A 83 -1.67 -1.95 -25.78
N VAL A 84 -2.15 -2.53 -26.89
CA VAL A 84 -2.43 -3.97 -26.97
C VAL A 84 -1.13 -4.75 -27.06
N ALA A 85 -0.17 -4.29 -27.85
CA ALA A 85 1.15 -4.93 -27.94
C ALA A 85 1.86 -4.95 -26.57
N LEU A 86 1.80 -3.85 -25.82
CA LEU A 86 2.32 -3.78 -24.46
C LEU A 86 1.61 -4.74 -23.51
N PHE A 87 0.29 -4.80 -23.57
CA PHE A 87 -0.48 -5.74 -22.76
C PHE A 87 -0.10 -7.19 -23.06
N LEU A 88 -0.05 -7.55 -24.34
CA LEU A 88 0.35 -8.88 -24.81
C LEU A 88 1.78 -9.24 -24.36
N ALA A 89 2.72 -8.28 -24.44
CA ALA A 89 4.09 -8.48 -23.98
C ALA A 89 4.15 -8.75 -22.47
N LYS A 90 3.46 -7.94 -21.66
CA LYS A 90 3.43 -8.08 -20.19
C LYS A 90 2.84 -9.41 -19.73
N GLU A 91 1.75 -9.83 -20.37
CA GLU A 91 1.06 -11.09 -20.06
C GLU A 91 1.74 -12.31 -20.72
N ASN A 92 2.81 -12.10 -21.49
CA ASN A 92 3.49 -13.15 -22.25
C ASN A 92 2.53 -13.95 -23.17
N LEU A 93 1.71 -13.23 -23.92
CA LEU A 93 0.74 -13.77 -24.89
C LEU A 93 1.05 -13.34 -26.33
N PHE A 94 0.85 -14.25 -27.30
CA PHE A 94 0.98 -14.02 -28.75
C PHE A 94 2.25 -13.26 -29.19
N GLN A 95 3.40 -13.80 -28.81
CA GLN A 95 4.72 -13.16 -28.92
C GLN A 95 5.08 -12.83 -30.36
N HIS A 96 4.69 -13.68 -31.30
CA HIS A 96 4.87 -13.45 -32.72
C HIS A 96 4.17 -12.16 -33.20
N ALA A 97 2.99 -11.85 -32.66
CA ALA A 97 2.28 -10.63 -32.99
C ALA A 97 2.93 -9.39 -32.39
N VAL A 98 3.49 -9.51 -31.17
CA VAL A 98 4.28 -8.44 -30.53
C VAL A 98 5.57 -8.19 -31.31
N LEU A 99 6.29 -9.25 -31.73
CA LEU A 99 7.49 -9.13 -32.56
C LEU A 99 7.17 -8.48 -33.90
N LYS A 100 6.10 -8.93 -34.57
CA LYS A 100 5.61 -8.30 -35.81
C LYS A 100 5.26 -6.84 -35.61
N PHE A 101 4.68 -6.46 -34.47
CA PHE A 101 4.45 -5.05 -34.14
C PHE A 101 5.76 -4.28 -34.03
N LEU A 102 6.75 -4.80 -33.29
CA LEU A 102 8.05 -4.15 -33.11
C LEU A 102 8.80 -3.97 -34.44
N ASP A 103 8.80 -4.99 -35.30
CA ASP A 103 9.48 -4.95 -36.60
C ASP A 103 8.88 -3.90 -37.55
N ASN A 104 7.56 -3.68 -37.47
CA ASN A 104 6.83 -2.76 -38.34
C ASN A 104 6.60 -1.38 -37.71
N CYS A 105 7.05 -1.15 -36.48
CA CYS A 105 6.81 0.11 -35.77
C CYS A 105 7.71 1.23 -36.30
N LEU A 106 7.11 2.22 -36.96
CA LEU A 106 7.84 3.36 -37.52
C LEU A 106 8.34 4.34 -36.44
N VAL A 107 7.58 4.50 -35.36
CA VAL A 107 7.87 5.45 -34.28
C VAL A 107 8.34 4.68 -33.05
N LYS A 108 9.64 4.80 -32.73
CA LYS A 108 10.27 4.12 -31.60
C LYS A 108 10.23 4.98 -30.33
N ASP A 109 9.02 5.31 -29.91
CA ASP A 109 8.76 6.12 -28.71
C ASP A 109 8.99 5.35 -27.39
N TYR A 110 8.64 5.97 -26.27
CA TYR A 110 8.77 5.38 -24.95
C TYR A 110 7.95 4.08 -24.79
N ILE A 111 6.75 3.99 -25.39
CA ILE A 111 5.92 2.78 -25.33
C ILE A 111 6.59 1.64 -26.10
N TYR A 112 7.14 1.94 -27.28
CA TYR A 112 7.94 0.97 -28.04
C TYR A 112 9.09 0.40 -27.19
N GLN A 113 9.81 1.26 -26.45
CA GLN A 113 10.90 0.79 -25.59
C GLN A 113 10.39 -0.06 -24.43
N ILE A 114 9.24 0.27 -23.80
CA ILE A 114 8.66 -0.60 -22.77
C ILE A 114 8.28 -1.96 -23.34
N ILE A 115 7.65 -2.03 -24.52
CA ILE A 115 7.31 -3.31 -25.16
C ILE A 115 8.57 -4.14 -25.40
N ARG A 116 9.62 -3.50 -25.93
CA ARG A 116 10.92 -4.12 -26.15
C ARG A 116 11.54 -4.63 -24.84
N LYS A 117 11.45 -3.85 -23.76
CA LYS A 117 11.89 -4.22 -22.41
C LYS A 117 11.25 -5.54 -21.98
N GLU A 118 9.93 -5.63 -22.06
CA GLU A 118 9.17 -6.83 -21.69
C GLU A 118 9.61 -8.04 -22.53
N MET A 119 9.77 -7.87 -23.83
CA MET A 119 10.20 -8.95 -24.72
C MET A 119 11.64 -9.42 -24.43
N ILE A 120 12.55 -8.54 -24.01
CA ILE A 120 13.89 -8.90 -23.55
C ILE A 120 13.82 -9.70 -22.25
N ILE A 121 13.12 -9.18 -21.24
CA ILE A 121 13.03 -9.82 -19.90
C ILE A 121 12.40 -11.22 -19.99
N LYS A 122 11.48 -11.41 -20.94
CA LYS A 122 10.83 -12.71 -21.20
C LYS A 122 11.65 -13.63 -22.11
N GLY A 123 12.81 -13.20 -22.60
CA GLY A 123 13.73 -14.00 -23.41
C GLY A 123 13.36 -14.11 -24.89
N HIS A 124 12.45 -13.28 -25.40
CA HIS A 124 12.05 -13.26 -26.82
C HIS A 124 12.93 -12.36 -27.68
N LEU A 125 13.69 -11.46 -27.06
CA LEU A 125 14.68 -10.60 -27.72
C LEU A 125 16.03 -10.69 -27.00
N PRO A 126 17.15 -10.54 -27.73
CA PRO A 126 18.46 -10.45 -27.11
C PRO A 126 18.55 -9.18 -26.24
N PHE A 127 19.32 -9.25 -25.16
CA PHE A 127 19.58 -8.10 -24.32
C PHE A 127 20.33 -7.02 -25.11
N ASP A 128 19.74 -5.83 -25.20
CA ASP A 128 20.37 -4.64 -25.76
C ASP A 128 20.52 -3.60 -24.65
N GLU A 129 21.76 -3.32 -24.29
CA GLU A 129 22.12 -2.40 -23.22
C GLU A 129 21.63 -0.96 -23.47
N THR A 130 21.48 -0.54 -24.73
CA THR A 130 21.06 0.84 -25.07
C THR A 130 19.66 1.19 -24.57
N ILE A 131 18.84 0.18 -24.26
CA ILE A 131 17.51 0.39 -23.67
C ILE A 131 17.60 1.01 -22.27
N LEU A 132 18.69 0.75 -21.53
CA LEU A 132 18.93 1.35 -20.21
C LEU A 132 19.18 2.85 -20.30
N ASP A 133 19.72 3.33 -21.42
CA ASP A 133 19.97 4.76 -21.62
C ASP A 133 18.66 5.55 -21.85
N ILE A 134 17.56 4.86 -22.13
CA ILE A 134 16.23 5.44 -22.35
C ILE A 134 15.29 5.20 -21.17
N LEU A 135 15.25 3.98 -20.64
CA LEU A 135 14.29 3.59 -19.60
C LEU A 135 14.86 3.65 -18.19
N ASP A 136 16.17 3.37 -18.02
CA ASP A 136 16.82 3.15 -16.72
C ASP A 136 15.96 2.35 -15.74
N ASP A 137 15.43 1.20 -16.17
CA ASP A 137 14.43 0.42 -15.43
C ASP A 137 15.07 -0.75 -14.66
N TRP A 138 14.73 -0.92 -13.37
CA TRP A 138 15.29 -1.95 -12.48
C TRP A 138 15.17 -3.37 -13.05
N ASP A 139 14.07 -3.70 -13.74
CA ASP A 139 13.84 -5.07 -14.24
C ASP A 139 14.93 -5.52 -15.23
N LEU A 140 15.51 -4.57 -15.97
CA LEU A 140 16.62 -4.84 -16.90
C LEU A 140 17.94 -5.10 -16.17
N TYR A 141 18.18 -4.40 -15.06
CA TYR A 141 19.32 -4.63 -14.19
C TYR A 141 19.22 -6.00 -13.51
N ASP A 142 18.05 -6.35 -12.99
CA ASP A 142 17.76 -7.67 -12.42
C ASP A 142 17.95 -8.79 -13.46
N TYR A 143 17.48 -8.58 -14.70
CA TYR A 143 17.76 -9.49 -15.81
C TYR A 143 19.26 -9.63 -16.08
N ALA A 144 20.01 -8.52 -16.16
CA ALA A 144 21.45 -8.56 -16.37
C ALA A 144 22.20 -9.32 -15.27
N LEU A 145 21.79 -9.16 -14.00
CA LEU A 145 22.35 -9.92 -12.88
C LEU A 145 22.10 -11.43 -13.03
N LYS A 146 20.85 -11.84 -13.31
CA LYS A 146 20.47 -13.25 -13.49
C LYS A 146 21.23 -13.92 -14.63
N HIS A 147 21.49 -13.17 -15.71
CA HIS A 147 22.19 -13.65 -16.90
C HIS A 147 23.69 -13.34 -16.92
N LYS A 148 24.26 -12.81 -15.82
CA LYS A 148 25.68 -12.48 -15.68
C LYS A 148 26.22 -11.53 -16.77
N ILE A 149 25.39 -10.57 -17.19
CA ILE A 149 25.75 -9.57 -18.20
C ILE A 149 26.48 -8.41 -17.52
N ASN A 150 27.65 -8.03 -18.04
CA ASN A 150 28.40 -6.88 -17.54
C ASN A 150 27.91 -5.58 -18.19
N LEU A 151 27.30 -4.71 -17.39
CA LEU A 151 26.82 -3.40 -17.82
C LEU A 151 27.90 -2.31 -17.71
N LYS A 152 27.83 -1.30 -18.59
CA LYS A 152 28.62 -0.07 -18.51
C LYS A 152 28.17 0.82 -17.35
N MET A 153 29.11 1.63 -16.87
CA MET A 153 28.87 2.57 -15.79
C MET A 153 27.83 3.63 -16.16
N ARG A 154 26.90 3.90 -15.24
CA ARG A 154 25.85 4.92 -15.34
C ARG A 154 25.71 5.64 -14.01
N ASP A 155 25.38 6.92 -14.07
CA ASP A 155 25.12 7.74 -12.88
C ASP A 155 23.62 7.73 -12.56
N THR A 156 23.10 6.55 -12.19
CA THR A 156 21.70 6.37 -11.83
C THR A 156 21.55 5.54 -10.57
N VAL A 157 20.49 5.79 -9.80
CA VAL A 157 20.18 5.02 -8.57
C VAL A 157 20.03 3.53 -8.88
N ASN A 158 19.40 3.17 -9.99
CA ASN A 158 19.22 1.78 -10.40
C ASN A 158 20.56 1.09 -10.74
N TYR A 159 21.49 1.81 -11.37
CA TYR A 159 22.84 1.29 -11.59
C TYR A 159 23.61 1.10 -10.27
N GLU A 160 23.47 2.01 -9.31
CA GLU A 160 24.07 1.84 -7.98
C GLU A 160 23.50 0.60 -7.27
N TYR A 161 22.20 0.33 -7.39
CA TYR A 161 21.57 -0.88 -6.85
C TYR A 161 22.11 -2.13 -7.54
N TYR A 162 22.28 -2.10 -8.86
CA TYR A 162 22.91 -3.18 -9.61
C TYR A 162 24.32 -3.46 -9.11
N LEU A 163 25.13 -2.42 -8.84
CA LEU A 163 26.46 -2.58 -8.26
C LEU A 163 26.41 -3.17 -6.85
N ALA A 164 25.47 -2.73 -6.00
CA ALA A 164 25.28 -3.29 -4.67
C ALA A 164 25.01 -4.80 -4.73
N HIS A 165 24.14 -5.24 -5.65
CA HIS A 165 23.85 -6.65 -5.88
C HIS A 165 25.04 -7.44 -6.43
N LYS A 166 25.78 -6.84 -7.36
CA LYS A 166 26.89 -7.51 -8.04
C LYS A 166 28.13 -7.66 -7.16
N ASN A 167 28.47 -6.61 -6.41
CA ASN A 167 29.72 -6.51 -5.67
C ASN A 167 29.56 -6.81 -4.17
N GLN A 168 28.33 -6.73 -3.63
CA GLN A 168 28.03 -6.96 -2.21
C GLN A 168 28.93 -6.17 -1.25
N SER A 169 29.36 -4.98 -1.66
CA SER A 169 30.32 -4.16 -0.93
C SER A 169 29.73 -2.79 -0.60
N ASN A 170 30.19 -2.20 0.51
CA ASN A 170 29.71 -0.94 1.09
C ASN A 170 29.36 0.11 0.02
N CYS A 171 28.06 0.27 -0.23
CA CYS A 171 27.55 1.02 -1.38
C CYS A 171 27.29 2.47 -1.00
N ASN A 172 27.71 3.41 -1.86
CA ASN A 172 27.39 4.84 -1.73
C ASN A 172 25.88 5.13 -1.61
N LEU A 173 25.01 4.19 -1.99
CA LEU A 173 23.57 4.28 -1.79
C LEU A 173 23.18 4.46 -0.32
N ILE A 174 23.91 3.85 0.62
CA ILE A 174 23.59 3.96 2.06
C ILE A 174 23.61 5.43 2.49
N ASN A 175 24.54 6.24 1.94
CA ASN A 175 24.60 7.69 2.20
C ASN A 175 23.41 8.48 1.66
N LYS A 176 22.71 7.93 0.66
CA LYS A 176 21.60 8.61 -0.04
C LYS A 176 20.24 8.21 0.52
N ILE A 177 20.13 7.03 1.13
CA ILE A 177 18.85 6.47 1.57
C ILE A 177 18.54 6.86 3.01
N LYS A 178 17.34 7.40 3.22
CA LYS A 178 16.83 7.83 4.53
C LYS A 178 15.61 7.03 5.01
N ASN A 179 15.25 5.97 4.29
CA ASN A 179 14.13 5.09 4.62
C ASN A 179 14.63 3.81 5.31
N TYR A 180 14.00 3.43 6.42
CA TYR A 180 14.34 2.21 7.18
C TYR A 180 14.31 0.95 6.30
N LYS A 181 13.27 0.76 5.49
CA LYS A 181 13.13 -0.44 4.67
C LYS A 181 14.28 -0.63 3.69
N GLU A 182 14.65 0.46 3.02
CA GLU A 182 15.70 0.44 2.01
C GLU A 182 17.10 0.33 2.64
N LEU A 183 17.34 1.00 3.77
CA LEU A 183 18.57 0.84 4.55
C LEU A 183 18.71 -0.59 5.10
N GLU A 184 17.63 -1.19 5.62
CA GLU A 184 17.64 -2.59 6.09
C GLU A 184 17.96 -3.55 4.95
N TYR A 185 17.36 -3.32 3.78
CA TYR A 185 17.62 -4.11 2.60
C TYR A 185 19.07 -4.01 2.14
N LEU A 186 19.59 -2.79 2.00
CA LEU A 186 20.95 -2.56 1.52
C LEU A 186 22.01 -3.03 2.52
N SER A 187 21.84 -2.75 3.81
CA SER A 187 22.78 -3.20 4.84
C SER A 187 22.94 -4.73 4.87
N LYS A 188 21.83 -5.47 4.70
CA LYS A 188 21.85 -6.93 4.55
C LYS A 188 22.51 -7.36 3.24
N LEU A 189 22.27 -6.64 2.15
CA LEU A 189 22.85 -6.96 0.84
C LEU A 189 24.38 -6.73 0.81
N THR A 190 24.87 -5.68 1.48
CA THR A 190 26.29 -5.28 1.49
C THR A 190 27.04 -5.71 2.75
N ASN A 191 26.38 -6.43 3.68
CA ASN A 191 26.88 -6.75 5.01
C ASN A 191 27.40 -5.54 5.79
N THR A 192 26.77 -4.37 5.62
CA THR A 192 27.15 -3.14 6.31
C THR A 192 26.51 -3.12 7.71
N THR A 193 27.34 -3.12 8.76
CA THR A 193 26.86 -3.14 10.16
C THR A 193 26.96 -1.79 10.87
N ASN A 194 27.79 -0.87 10.37
CA ASN A 194 28.06 0.43 10.95
C ASN A 194 28.26 1.50 9.87
N HIS A 195 28.19 2.77 10.26
CA HIS A 195 28.32 3.89 9.34
C HIS A 195 28.97 5.12 10.01
N GLU A 196 29.60 6.00 9.21
CA GLU A 196 30.23 7.22 9.74
C GLU A 196 29.20 8.29 10.15
N ASP A 197 28.10 8.42 9.40
CA ASP A 197 26.96 9.26 9.77
C ASP A 197 26.23 8.69 10.99
N TYR A 198 26.15 9.48 12.08
CA TYR A 198 25.60 9.05 13.37
C TYR A 198 24.13 8.58 13.27
N ALA A 199 23.28 9.31 12.54
CA ALA A 199 21.87 8.94 12.43
C ALA A 199 21.70 7.61 11.69
N THR A 200 22.45 7.42 10.60
CA THR A 200 22.48 6.17 9.83
C THR A 200 23.02 5.03 10.67
N ASP A 201 24.10 5.25 11.42
CA ASP A 201 24.67 4.24 12.33
C ASP A 201 23.67 3.83 13.41
N CYS A 202 22.93 4.78 14.00
CA CYS A 202 21.89 4.46 14.96
C CYS A 202 20.74 3.66 14.33
N ILE A 203 20.35 3.95 13.08
CA ILE A 203 19.37 3.16 12.33
C ILE A 203 19.87 1.72 12.13
N LEU A 204 21.12 1.54 11.68
CA LEU A 204 21.73 0.23 11.47
C LEU A 204 21.83 -0.57 12.77
N ASN A 205 22.26 0.06 13.87
CA ASN A 205 22.30 -0.56 15.18
C ASN A 205 20.90 -1.01 15.64
N PHE A 206 19.89 -0.17 15.48
CA PHE A 206 18.51 -0.53 15.78
C PHE A 206 18.02 -1.73 14.95
N MET A 207 18.33 -1.77 13.65
CA MET A 207 17.94 -2.89 12.78
C MET A 207 18.61 -4.21 13.17
N ASN A 208 19.89 -4.15 13.55
CA ASN A 208 20.68 -5.34 13.86
C ASN A 208 20.39 -5.90 15.26
N TYR A 209 20.14 -5.03 16.23
CA TYR A 209 20.05 -5.43 17.65
C TYR A 209 18.71 -5.14 18.31
N GLY A 210 17.83 -4.37 17.66
CA GLY A 210 16.52 -4.00 18.21
C GLY A 210 16.60 -2.94 19.31
N PHE A 211 15.63 -2.96 20.21
CA PHE A 211 15.57 -2.04 21.34
C PHE A 211 16.78 -2.18 22.27
N ASN A 212 17.41 -1.05 22.59
CA ASN A 212 18.43 -0.92 23.62
C ASN A 212 18.18 0.38 24.40
N LEU A 213 18.05 0.27 25.73
CA LEU A 213 17.76 1.40 26.62
C LEU A 213 18.92 2.39 26.73
N GLU A 214 20.16 1.90 26.85
CA GLU A 214 21.34 2.77 26.95
C GLU A 214 21.56 3.54 25.63
N LYS A 215 21.32 2.89 24.49
CA LYS A 215 21.33 3.58 23.19
C LYS A 215 20.21 4.63 23.10
N ALA A 216 19.01 4.34 23.61
CA ALA A 216 17.94 5.33 23.65
C ALA A 216 18.29 6.55 24.53
N LYS A 217 18.97 6.36 25.67
CA LYS A 217 19.51 7.45 26.51
C LYS A 217 20.54 8.28 25.76
N GLU A 218 21.48 7.62 25.08
CA GLU A 218 22.51 8.29 24.26
C GLU A 218 21.85 9.16 23.17
N ILE A 219 20.89 8.59 22.42
CA ILE A 219 20.17 9.30 21.36
C ILE A 219 19.36 10.48 21.92
N LEU A 220 18.72 10.32 23.08
CA LEU A 220 18.01 11.41 23.75
C LEU A 220 18.96 12.56 24.12
N ASN A 221 20.10 12.25 24.71
CA ASN A 221 21.12 13.25 25.06
C ASN A 221 21.62 14.00 23.81
N GLU A 222 21.79 13.30 22.68
CA GLU A 222 22.14 13.94 21.42
C GLU A 222 21.01 14.86 20.93
N LEU A 223 19.76 14.39 20.93
CA LEU A 223 18.61 15.19 20.54
C LEU A 223 18.50 16.49 21.35
N GLU A 224 18.77 16.44 22.66
CA GLU A 224 18.76 17.60 23.56
C GLU A 224 19.85 18.64 23.21
N LYS A 225 21.06 18.18 22.87
CA LYS A 225 22.15 19.08 22.44
C LYS A 225 21.78 19.87 21.20
N TYR A 226 21.08 19.24 20.26
CA TYR A 226 20.68 19.87 19.00
C TYR A 226 19.50 20.82 19.12
N GLN A 227 18.71 20.80 20.21
CA GLN A 227 17.60 21.75 20.36
C GLN A 227 18.07 23.19 20.55
N ASN A 228 19.29 23.36 21.03
CA ASN A 228 19.90 24.66 21.27
C ASN A 228 20.43 25.31 19.97
N ASN A 229 20.51 24.55 18.87
CA ASN A 229 20.99 25.01 17.57
C ASN A 229 19.96 24.65 16.49
N ASN A 230 19.22 25.64 15.96
CA ASN A 230 18.24 25.55 14.85
C ASN A 230 17.89 24.15 14.32
N ILE A 231 16.61 23.78 14.44
CA ILE A 231 16.05 22.47 14.03
C ILE A 231 16.36 22.17 12.56
N ASN A 232 17.35 21.31 12.33
CA ASN A 232 17.75 20.84 11.00
C ASN A 232 17.20 19.43 10.70
N MET A 233 17.35 18.97 9.46
CA MET A 233 16.93 17.64 8.99
C MET A 233 17.55 16.47 9.80
N ASP A 234 18.72 16.66 10.40
CA ASP A 234 19.37 15.62 11.20
C ASP A 234 18.61 15.35 12.51
N ASN A 235 18.01 16.39 13.10
CA ASN A 235 17.19 16.27 14.31
C ASN A 235 15.94 15.42 14.07
N PHE A 236 15.36 15.50 12.87
CA PHE A 236 14.22 14.67 12.47
C PHE A 236 14.59 13.18 12.48
N ASN A 237 15.73 12.82 11.86
CA ASN A 237 16.18 11.43 11.80
C ASN A 237 16.54 10.89 13.19
N ILE A 238 17.25 11.68 14.00
CA ILE A 238 17.60 11.32 15.39
C ILE A 238 16.33 11.06 16.21
N LEU A 239 15.34 11.97 16.15
CA LEU A 239 14.06 11.77 16.82
C LEU A 239 13.35 10.50 16.32
N LYS A 240 13.34 10.27 15.01
CA LYS A 240 12.72 9.08 14.42
C LYS A 240 13.36 7.79 14.93
N VAL A 241 14.69 7.75 15.07
CA VAL A 241 15.39 6.60 15.68
C VAL A 241 15.04 6.42 17.14
N LEU A 242 15.02 7.50 17.92
CA LEU A 242 14.58 7.44 19.31
C LEU A 242 13.17 6.85 19.41
N LEU A 243 12.24 7.32 18.58
CA LEU A 243 10.87 6.79 18.53
C LEU A 243 10.85 5.30 18.16
N SER A 244 11.67 4.85 17.21
CA SER A 244 11.81 3.42 16.88
C SER A 244 12.22 2.59 18.11
N HIS A 245 13.22 3.04 18.87
CA HIS A 245 13.62 2.38 20.12
C HIS A 245 12.47 2.32 21.13
N LEU A 246 11.88 3.47 21.44
CA LEU A 246 10.81 3.57 22.44
C LEU A 246 9.60 2.72 22.08
N ILE A 247 9.16 2.76 20.82
CA ILE A 247 8.00 2.00 20.34
C ILE A 247 8.30 0.51 20.31
N SER A 248 9.47 0.10 19.82
CA SER A 248 9.84 -1.32 19.76
C SER A 248 9.95 -2.00 21.13
N SER A 249 10.15 -1.23 22.21
CA SER A 249 10.20 -1.75 23.58
C SER A 249 8.89 -2.41 24.00
N LYS A 250 7.75 -1.93 23.46
CA LYS A 250 6.38 -2.28 23.87
C LYS A 250 6.07 -1.99 25.34
N ASP A 251 6.96 -1.30 26.04
CA ASP A 251 6.76 -0.88 27.42
C ASP A 251 5.84 0.35 27.47
N THR A 252 4.85 0.32 28.36
CA THR A 252 3.82 1.36 28.43
C THR A 252 4.41 2.73 28.78
N GLN A 253 5.36 2.83 29.71
CA GLN A 253 5.97 4.10 30.10
C GLN A 253 6.81 4.67 28.94
N LEU A 254 7.58 3.83 28.25
CA LEU A 254 8.35 4.25 27.07
C LEU A 254 7.44 4.62 25.88
N LEU A 255 6.28 3.98 25.72
CA LEU A 255 5.28 4.37 24.72
C LEU A 255 4.62 5.72 25.05
N ILE A 256 4.35 5.99 26.33
CA ILE A 256 3.89 7.32 26.78
C ILE A 256 4.97 8.36 26.53
N PHE A 257 6.24 8.03 26.76
CA PHE A 257 7.36 8.90 26.40
C PHE A 257 7.44 9.17 24.90
N ALA A 258 7.24 8.14 24.05
CA ALA A 258 7.16 8.34 22.60
C ALA A 258 5.99 9.25 22.21
N LEU A 259 4.84 9.10 22.87
CA LEU A 259 3.68 9.98 22.67
C LEU A 259 4.00 11.43 23.09
N PHE A 260 4.69 11.62 24.20
CA PHE A 260 5.15 12.94 24.65
C PHE A 260 6.10 13.59 23.63
N LEU A 261 7.12 12.87 23.17
CA LEU A 261 8.08 13.40 22.20
C LEU A 261 7.38 13.77 20.88
N THR A 262 6.49 12.91 20.39
CA THR A 262 5.70 13.23 19.19
C THR A 262 4.74 14.40 19.45
N TYR A 263 4.14 14.51 20.63
CA TYR A 263 3.30 15.65 21.00
C TYR A 263 4.09 16.96 20.89
N LYS A 264 5.27 16.99 21.50
CA LYS A 264 6.16 18.16 21.57
C LYS A 264 6.72 18.57 20.20
N TYR A 265 7.12 17.62 19.36
CA TYR A 265 7.88 17.91 18.13
C TYR A 265 7.10 17.79 16.82
N ARG A 266 5.88 17.24 16.80
CA ARG A 266 5.15 17.03 15.52
C ARG A 266 4.97 18.29 14.67
N LYS A 267 4.85 19.46 15.31
CA LYS A 267 4.70 20.76 14.62
C LYS A 267 6.03 21.40 14.23
N SER A 268 7.15 20.88 14.72
CA SER A 268 8.49 21.42 14.44
C SER A 268 9.00 21.08 13.03
N PHE A 269 8.44 20.05 12.39
CA PHE A 269 8.88 19.56 11.08
C PHE A 269 7.81 19.82 10.00
N THR A 270 7.60 21.08 9.64
CA THR A 270 6.51 21.49 8.73
C THR A 270 6.58 20.89 7.32
N SER A 271 7.77 20.51 6.84
CA SER A 271 7.97 19.85 5.55
C SER A 271 7.89 18.32 5.60
N ASN A 272 7.84 17.72 6.80
CA ASN A 272 7.82 16.27 6.98
C ASN A 272 6.77 15.83 8.01
N TYR A 273 5.69 15.24 7.52
CA TYR A 273 4.54 14.83 8.33
C TYR A 273 4.73 13.48 9.04
N GLU A 274 5.87 12.79 8.90
CA GLU A 274 6.06 11.46 9.48
C GLU A 274 5.96 11.44 11.01
N ILE A 275 6.51 12.44 11.71
CA ILE A 275 6.37 12.53 13.18
C ILE A 275 4.90 12.72 13.58
N SER A 276 4.18 13.56 12.84
CA SER A 276 2.74 13.73 13.04
C SER A 276 1.99 12.43 12.77
N LEU A 277 2.39 11.66 11.75
CA LEU A 277 1.76 10.38 11.43
C LEU A 277 2.02 9.34 12.54
N ILE A 278 3.24 9.27 13.07
CA ILE A 278 3.57 8.43 14.23
C ILE A 278 2.71 8.85 15.43
N HIS A 279 2.55 10.15 15.66
CA HIS A 279 1.66 10.68 16.69
C HIS A 279 0.22 10.18 16.51
N LEU A 280 -0.33 10.26 15.29
CA LEU A 280 -1.68 9.77 14.97
C LEU A 280 -1.84 8.29 15.30
N PHE A 281 -0.86 7.45 14.95
CA PHE A 281 -0.89 6.03 15.26
C PHE A 281 -0.74 5.74 16.75
N LEU A 282 0.08 6.51 17.48
CA LEU A 282 0.15 6.41 18.94
C LEU A 282 -1.17 6.83 19.60
N CYS A 283 -1.80 7.92 19.15
CA CYS A 283 -3.14 8.30 19.61
C CYS A 283 -4.17 7.20 19.36
N ARG A 284 -4.12 6.52 18.20
CA ARG A 284 -4.96 5.34 17.96
C ARG A 284 -4.62 4.20 18.90
N PHE A 285 -3.34 3.91 19.14
CA PHE A 285 -2.90 2.85 20.04
C PHE A 285 -3.42 3.03 21.47
N PHE A 286 -3.43 4.29 21.94
CA PHE A 286 -4.00 4.70 23.23
C PHE A 286 -5.50 5.01 23.19
N LEU A 287 -6.18 4.77 22.06
CA LEU A 287 -7.62 4.93 21.88
C LEU A 287 -8.15 6.37 22.03
N PHE A 288 -7.31 7.36 21.73
CA PHE A 288 -7.63 8.80 21.84
C PHE A 288 -8.46 9.30 20.67
N HIS A 289 -9.71 8.83 20.58
CA HIS A 289 -10.62 9.11 19.46
C HIS A 289 -10.81 10.62 19.18
N LYS A 290 -10.88 11.46 20.21
CA LYS A 290 -11.02 12.92 20.06
C LYS A 290 -9.82 13.53 19.35
N GLU A 291 -8.60 13.24 19.80
CA GLU A 291 -7.39 13.74 19.14
C GLU A 291 -7.24 13.14 17.72
N VAL A 292 -7.53 11.85 17.52
CA VAL A 292 -7.50 11.24 16.18
C VAL A 292 -8.42 11.99 15.22
N SER A 293 -9.65 12.29 15.64
CA SER A 293 -10.62 13.04 14.82
C SER A 293 -10.11 14.45 14.47
N LYS A 294 -9.48 15.12 15.42
CA LYS A 294 -8.86 16.44 15.23
C LYS A 294 -7.69 16.38 14.26
N LEU A 295 -6.75 15.44 14.46
CA LEU A 295 -5.58 15.27 13.60
C LEU A 295 -5.97 14.95 12.15
N PHE A 296 -6.99 14.12 11.94
CA PHE A 296 -7.52 13.87 10.58
C PHE A 296 -7.94 15.15 9.85
N ASN A 297 -8.52 16.11 10.57
CA ASN A 297 -8.89 17.40 10.01
C ASN A 297 -7.65 18.28 9.74
N GLU A 298 -6.66 18.26 10.64
CA GLU A 298 -5.41 19.01 10.49
C GLU A 298 -4.55 18.52 9.31
N PHE A 299 -4.45 17.20 9.11
CA PHE A 299 -3.70 16.61 8.00
C PHE A 299 -4.28 16.94 6.62
N ASN A 300 -5.54 17.40 6.54
CA ASN A 300 -6.23 17.67 5.27
C ASN A 300 -6.13 16.47 4.30
N ILE A 301 -6.33 15.26 4.83
CA ILE A 301 -6.17 13.99 4.10
C ILE A 301 -7.23 13.92 3.01
N LYS A 302 -6.84 13.78 1.74
CA LYS A 302 -7.78 13.75 0.60
C LYS A 302 -7.65 12.47 -0.22
N ASN A 303 -8.75 12.13 -0.91
CA ASN A 303 -8.79 11.09 -1.95
C ASN A 303 -8.21 9.75 -1.48
N ASN A 304 -7.23 9.19 -2.20
CA ASN A 304 -6.63 7.89 -1.90
C ASN A 304 -5.92 7.84 -0.54
N GLN A 305 -5.46 8.98 -0.01
CA GLN A 305 -4.89 9.02 1.33
C GLN A 305 -5.99 8.80 2.38
N PHE A 306 -7.18 9.39 2.16
CA PHE A 306 -8.32 9.23 3.07
C PHE A 306 -8.78 7.77 3.04
N TYR A 307 -8.87 7.20 1.84
CA TYR A 307 -9.10 5.77 1.64
C TYR A 307 -8.15 4.89 2.45
N SER A 308 -6.84 5.18 2.39
CA SER A 308 -5.79 4.34 2.99
C SER A 308 -5.65 4.51 4.51
N LEU A 309 -6.10 5.64 5.06
CA LEU A 309 -5.94 5.97 6.48
C LEU A 309 -7.23 5.82 7.28
N PHE A 310 -8.40 5.70 6.62
CA PHE A 310 -9.70 5.76 7.30
C PHE A 310 -9.86 4.76 8.43
N PHE A 311 -9.26 3.56 8.31
CA PHE A 311 -9.27 2.53 9.34
C PHE A 311 -8.83 3.07 10.72
N ILE A 312 -7.91 4.04 10.75
CA ILE A 312 -7.40 4.63 11.99
C ILE A 312 -8.54 5.25 12.83
N TRP A 313 -9.51 5.88 12.16
CA TRP A 313 -10.68 6.46 12.82
C TRP A 313 -11.79 5.42 13.03
N SER A 314 -12.13 4.63 12.01
CA SER A 314 -13.26 3.69 12.09
C SER A 314 -13.04 2.60 13.12
N ASP A 315 -11.82 2.10 13.27
CA ASP A 315 -11.50 1.07 14.27
C ASP A 315 -11.80 1.56 15.68
N LEU A 316 -11.51 2.83 15.98
CA LEU A 316 -11.81 3.43 17.29
C LEU A 316 -13.31 3.55 17.51
N VAL A 317 -14.06 3.98 16.50
CA VAL A 317 -15.53 4.08 16.59
C VAL A 317 -16.15 2.71 16.87
N ILE A 318 -15.68 1.66 16.18
CA ILE A 318 -16.19 0.30 16.37
C ILE A 318 -15.73 -0.28 17.72
N ALA A 319 -14.43 -0.18 18.05
CA ALA A 319 -13.85 -0.77 19.25
C ALA A 319 -14.38 -0.14 20.55
N LEU A 320 -14.66 1.17 20.52
CA LEU A 320 -15.18 1.92 21.67
C LEU A 320 -16.72 2.04 21.64
N ASP A 321 -17.40 1.42 20.67
CA ASP A 321 -18.86 1.49 20.45
C ASP A 321 -19.40 2.94 20.44
N LEU A 322 -18.69 3.83 19.74
CA LEU A 322 -19.06 5.24 19.64
C LEU A 322 -20.19 5.44 18.64
N LYS A 323 -21.04 6.43 18.93
CA LYS A 323 -22.11 6.89 18.01
C LYS A 323 -21.63 7.98 17.04
N ASP A 324 -20.33 8.23 16.95
CA ASP A 324 -19.79 9.25 16.06
C ASP A 324 -19.88 8.80 14.59
N LYS A 325 -20.56 9.61 13.78
CA LYS A 325 -20.73 9.41 12.33
C LYS A 325 -20.05 10.51 11.50
N SER A 326 -19.31 11.41 12.14
CA SER A 326 -18.79 12.65 11.55
C SER A 326 -17.99 12.43 10.26
N LYS A 327 -17.30 11.29 10.14
CA LYS A 327 -16.48 10.94 8.97
C LYS A 327 -17.06 9.82 8.09
N GLU A 328 -18.09 9.12 8.55
CA GLU A 328 -18.72 8.00 7.83
C GLU A 328 -19.35 8.47 6.51
N GLU A 329 -20.05 9.60 6.53
CA GLU A 329 -20.71 10.16 5.35
C GLU A 329 -19.70 10.62 4.29
N GLU A 330 -18.61 11.25 4.74
CA GLU A 330 -17.51 11.69 3.86
C GLU A 330 -16.87 10.49 3.14
N TYR A 331 -16.58 9.42 3.87
CA TYR A 331 -15.99 8.21 3.31
C TYR A 331 -16.94 7.49 2.34
N SER A 332 -18.20 7.35 2.74
CA SER A 332 -19.24 6.75 1.92
C SER A 332 -19.43 7.51 0.60
N LYS A 333 -19.38 8.85 0.65
CA LYS A 333 -19.46 9.70 -0.53
C LYS A 333 -18.24 9.50 -1.42
N LEU A 334 -17.02 9.49 -0.87
CA LEU A 334 -15.79 9.27 -1.62
C LEU A 334 -15.81 7.94 -2.38
N ILE A 335 -16.20 6.84 -1.74
CA ILE A 335 -16.28 5.51 -2.39
C ILE A 335 -17.26 5.54 -3.57
N LYS A 336 -18.46 6.11 -3.36
CA LYS A 336 -19.47 6.22 -4.43
C LYS A 336 -19.01 7.09 -5.59
N GLU A 337 -18.36 8.22 -5.31
CA GLU A 337 -17.80 9.12 -6.33
C GLU A 337 -16.68 8.45 -7.14
N ASN A 338 -15.81 7.68 -6.47
CA ASN A 338 -14.77 6.90 -7.13
C ASN A 338 -15.33 5.80 -8.03
N ILE A 339 -16.35 5.06 -7.57
CA ILE A 339 -17.04 4.05 -8.39
C ILE A 339 -17.65 4.70 -9.64
N ASN A 340 -18.38 5.81 -9.48
CA ASN A 340 -18.98 6.53 -10.60
C ASN A 340 -17.93 7.05 -11.59
N THR A 341 -16.78 7.52 -11.09
CA THR A 341 -15.68 8.01 -11.93
C THR A 341 -15.05 6.88 -12.72
N VAL A 342 -14.85 5.71 -12.09
CA VAL A 342 -14.38 4.49 -12.75
C VAL A 342 -15.33 4.05 -13.86
N GLU A 343 -16.64 3.99 -13.60
CA GLU A 343 -17.62 3.55 -14.60
C GLU A 343 -17.68 4.49 -15.82
N LYS A 344 -17.60 5.81 -15.59
CA LYS A 344 -17.54 6.81 -16.67
C LYS A 344 -16.23 6.71 -17.47
N THR A 345 -15.10 6.56 -16.79
CA THR A 345 -13.77 6.49 -17.43
C THR A 345 -13.59 5.20 -18.22
N LEU A 346 -14.19 4.09 -17.76
CA LEU A 346 -14.15 2.81 -18.47
C LEU A 346 -14.69 2.95 -19.88
N LYS A 347 -15.85 3.61 -20.04
CA LYS A 347 -16.44 3.86 -21.36
C LYS A 347 -15.44 4.56 -22.29
N HIS A 348 -14.80 5.62 -21.81
CA HIS A 348 -13.83 6.40 -22.59
C HIS A 348 -12.63 5.55 -23.02
N PHE A 349 -12.05 4.76 -22.11
CA PHE A 349 -10.90 3.91 -22.45
C PHE A 349 -11.24 2.82 -23.46
N ILE A 350 -12.41 2.20 -23.37
CA ILE A 350 -12.82 1.20 -24.36
C ILE A 350 -13.04 1.86 -25.74
N GLU A 351 -13.70 3.02 -25.79
CA GLU A 351 -13.93 3.75 -27.04
C GLU A 351 -12.65 4.28 -27.70
N LYS A 352 -11.57 4.46 -26.92
CA LYS A 352 -10.25 4.89 -27.38
C LYS A 352 -9.25 3.75 -27.57
N ASP A 353 -9.70 2.49 -27.53
CA ASP A 353 -8.87 1.29 -27.66
C ASP A 353 -7.73 1.20 -26.62
N LYS A 354 -7.93 1.79 -25.44
CA LYS A 354 -6.99 1.73 -24.30
C LYS A 354 -7.25 0.49 -23.45
N ILE A 355 -7.04 -0.68 -24.06
CA ILE A 355 -7.43 -1.99 -23.52
C ILE A 355 -6.82 -2.28 -22.15
N GLY A 356 -5.50 -2.14 -22.02
CA GLY A 356 -4.80 -2.40 -20.74
C GLY A 356 -5.29 -1.51 -19.60
N HIS A 357 -5.62 -0.24 -19.91
CA HIS A 357 -6.18 0.69 -18.95
C HIS A 357 -7.62 0.29 -18.55
N ALA A 358 -8.45 -0.13 -19.51
CA ALA A 358 -9.81 -0.61 -19.24
C ALA A 358 -9.82 -1.87 -18.34
N VAL A 359 -8.95 -2.85 -18.63
CA VAL A 359 -8.78 -4.05 -17.80
C VAL A 359 -8.37 -3.67 -16.38
N SER A 360 -7.41 -2.76 -16.24
CA SER A 360 -6.95 -2.28 -14.93
C SER A 360 -8.07 -1.58 -14.16
N LEU A 361 -8.90 -0.79 -14.85
CA LEU A 361 -9.99 -0.05 -14.25
C LEU A 361 -11.14 -0.96 -13.77
N ILE A 362 -11.42 -2.06 -14.48
CA ILE A 362 -12.36 -3.10 -14.02
C ILE A 362 -11.86 -3.76 -12.72
N LYS A 363 -10.55 -4.02 -12.61
CA LYS A 363 -9.95 -4.52 -11.37
C LYS A 363 -10.09 -3.52 -10.21
N VAL A 364 -9.92 -2.22 -10.47
CA VAL A 364 -10.13 -1.16 -9.47
C VAL A 364 -11.60 -1.09 -9.05
N HIS A 365 -12.55 -1.16 -9.99
CA HIS A 365 -13.99 -1.18 -9.70
C HIS A 365 -14.35 -2.32 -8.74
N LYS A 366 -13.84 -3.53 -9.01
CA LYS A 366 -14.04 -4.69 -8.14
C LYS A 366 -13.51 -4.45 -6.72
N LYS A 367 -12.32 -3.84 -6.58
CA LYS A 367 -11.74 -3.51 -5.27
C LYS A 367 -12.60 -2.49 -4.52
N LEU A 368 -13.07 -1.43 -5.19
CA LEU A 368 -13.93 -0.41 -4.57
C LEU A 368 -15.29 -0.97 -4.12
N LYS A 369 -15.90 -1.87 -4.90
CA LYS A 369 -17.17 -2.52 -4.50
C LYS A 369 -17.01 -3.46 -3.30
N ASN A 370 -15.82 -4.03 -3.14
CA ASN A 370 -15.51 -4.99 -2.08
C ASN A 370 -14.65 -4.39 -0.97
N GLU A 371 -14.62 -3.07 -0.87
CA GLU A 371 -13.82 -2.35 0.11
C GLU A 371 -14.20 -2.79 1.53
N ILE A 372 -13.20 -3.19 2.31
CA ILE A 372 -13.41 -3.85 3.59
C ILE A 372 -13.82 -2.84 4.65
N VAL A 373 -13.11 -1.71 4.73
CA VAL A 373 -13.36 -0.67 5.73
C VAL A 373 -14.79 -0.13 5.62
N TYR A 374 -15.33 0.02 4.42
CA TYR A 374 -16.68 0.43 4.07
C TYR A 374 -17.71 -0.56 4.59
N LYS A 375 -17.45 -1.87 4.38
CA LYS A 375 -18.30 -2.94 4.93
C LYS A 375 -18.27 -2.93 6.46
N GLU A 376 -17.09 -2.73 7.05
CA GLU A 376 -16.90 -2.71 8.51
C GLU A 376 -17.67 -1.57 9.18
N ILE A 377 -17.62 -0.36 8.60
CA ILE A 377 -18.39 0.78 9.11
C ILE A 377 -19.89 0.53 8.97
N THR A 378 -20.32 0.03 7.81
CA THR A 378 -21.75 -0.22 7.52
C THR A 378 -22.33 -1.27 8.48
N ASN A 379 -21.56 -2.31 8.78
CA ASN A 379 -22.00 -3.42 9.61
C ASN A 379 -21.60 -3.27 11.10
N LYS A 380 -20.80 -2.25 11.44
CA LYS A 380 -20.25 -1.98 12.77
C LYS A 380 -19.47 -3.14 13.36
N GLU A 381 -18.62 -3.73 12.54
CA GLU A 381 -17.88 -4.94 12.87
C GLU A 381 -16.54 -4.94 12.12
N ILE A 382 -15.47 -5.41 12.76
CA ILE A 382 -14.14 -5.51 12.13
C ILE A 382 -14.01 -6.89 11.49
N TYR A 383 -13.74 -6.93 10.18
CA TYR A 383 -13.68 -8.12 9.34
C TYR A 383 -12.26 -8.52 8.92
N SER A 384 -11.32 -7.56 8.82
CA SER A 384 -9.95 -7.88 8.37
C SER A 384 -8.86 -7.48 9.36
N GLU A 385 -7.92 -8.41 9.55
CA GLU A 385 -6.61 -8.15 10.14
C GLU A 385 -5.60 -7.85 9.02
N GLU A 386 -5.29 -6.59 8.79
CA GLU A 386 -4.13 -6.21 7.99
C GLU A 386 -2.92 -6.00 8.91
N SER A 387 -2.07 -7.03 9.01
CA SER A 387 -0.83 -6.97 9.78
C SER A 387 0.24 -6.10 9.12
N LYS A 388 0.10 -5.82 7.81
CA LYS A 388 1.03 -4.97 7.04
C LYS A 388 0.27 -3.90 6.27
N THR A 389 0.45 -2.66 6.68
CA THR A 389 -0.03 -1.48 5.98
C THR A 389 1.13 -0.82 5.22
N ILE A 390 0.82 0.20 4.41
CA ILE A 390 1.86 1.00 3.73
C ILE A 390 2.83 1.68 4.72
N PHE A 391 2.45 1.79 6.00
CA PHE A 391 3.22 2.44 7.06
C PHE A 391 4.04 1.48 7.91
N SER A 392 3.89 0.17 7.73
CA SER A 392 4.55 -0.84 8.57
C SER A 392 6.07 -0.70 8.65
N ASN A 393 6.71 -0.18 7.60
CA ASN A 393 8.17 0.00 7.58
C ASN A 393 8.64 1.40 8.01
N LEU A 394 7.76 2.26 8.52
CA LEU A 394 8.10 3.64 8.85
C LEU A 394 9.20 3.74 9.92
N LEU A 395 9.17 2.86 10.91
CA LEU A 395 10.09 2.80 12.06
C LEU A 395 10.81 1.45 12.19
N GLY A 396 10.81 0.64 11.14
CA GLY A 396 11.38 -0.71 11.14
C GLY A 396 10.48 -1.80 11.75
N LYS A 397 10.91 -3.05 11.60
CA LYS A 397 10.10 -4.26 11.88
C LYS A 397 9.57 -4.36 13.32
N GLY A 398 10.35 -3.91 14.30
CA GLY A 398 9.96 -3.95 15.73
C GLY A 398 8.73 -3.09 16.05
N CYS A 399 8.41 -2.12 15.19
CA CYS A 399 7.33 -1.15 15.37
C CYS A 399 6.10 -1.46 14.51
N GLU A 400 6.12 -2.51 13.67
CA GLU A 400 5.03 -2.83 12.72
C GLU A 400 3.65 -2.91 13.38
N TYR A 401 3.61 -3.41 14.62
CA TYR A 401 2.37 -3.60 15.39
C TYR A 401 1.59 -2.29 15.56
N LEU A 402 2.28 -1.16 15.72
CA LEU A 402 1.67 0.16 15.89
C LEU A 402 0.86 0.58 14.66
N PHE A 403 1.31 0.16 13.47
CA PHE A 403 0.76 0.55 12.17
C PHE A 403 -0.25 -0.45 11.60
N SER A 404 -0.50 -1.55 12.32
CA SER A 404 -1.43 -2.58 11.90
C SER A 404 -2.89 -2.14 12.07
N LYS A 405 -3.78 -2.68 11.23
CA LYS A 405 -5.23 -2.40 11.30
C LYS A 405 -5.91 -2.98 12.54
N VAL A 406 -5.25 -3.85 13.29
CA VAL A 406 -5.82 -4.38 14.54
C VAL A 406 -4.76 -4.40 15.65
N ILE A 407 -5.06 -3.73 16.76
CA ILE A 407 -4.23 -3.79 17.97
C ILE A 407 -4.49 -5.16 18.63
N LYS A 408 -3.50 -6.06 18.61
CA LYS A 408 -3.61 -7.37 19.29
C LYS A 408 -3.33 -7.21 20.79
N SER A 409 -4.16 -7.83 21.64
CA SER A 409 -4.02 -7.84 23.10
C SER A 409 -2.70 -8.47 23.57
N GLU A 410 -2.15 -9.40 22.78
CA GLU A 410 -0.88 -10.10 23.03
C GLU A 410 0.35 -9.17 23.10
N TYR A 411 0.26 -7.94 22.60
CA TYR A 411 1.39 -7.00 22.60
C TYR A 411 1.61 -6.29 23.95
N CYS A 412 0.70 -6.45 24.92
CA CYS A 412 0.79 -5.83 26.24
C CYS A 412 1.02 -6.81 27.40
N ASN A 413 1.10 -8.12 27.15
CA ASN A 413 1.32 -9.12 28.20
C ASN A 413 2.71 -9.75 28.07
N ARG A 414 3.67 -9.20 28.82
CA ARG A 414 4.82 -9.96 29.32
C ARG A 414 4.94 -9.72 30.82
N GLU A 415 4.09 -10.39 31.59
CA GLU A 415 4.46 -10.76 32.95
C GLU A 415 5.39 -11.98 32.86
N ASP A 416 6.58 -11.83 33.41
CA ASP A 416 7.50 -12.84 33.94
C ASP A 416 7.24 -14.31 33.54
N ASN A 417 7.85 -14.76 32.44
CA ASN A 417 8.23 -16.17 32.30
C ASN A 417 9.71 -16.34 32.63
N LYS A 418 10.00 -16.37 33.95
CA LYS A 418 11.17 -17.07 34.47
C LYS A 418 10.98 -18.57 34.23
N GLY A 419 11.91 -19.17 33.49
CA GLY A 419 12.34 -20.56 33.64
C GLY A 419 11.33 -21.65 33.24
N GLY A 420 11.56 -22.27 32.08
CA GLY A 420 10.83 -23.47 31.70
C GLY A 420 11.24 -23.99 30.34
N SER A 421 12.45 -24.54 30.24
CA SER A 421 12.83 -25.44 29.16
C SER A 421 11.83 -26.60 29.06
N LYS A 422 11.31 -26.86 27.86
CA LYS A 422 10.95 -28.21 27.43
C LYS A 422 10.97 -28.33 25.91
N GLU A 423 11.85 -29.23 25.50
CA GLU A 423 12.11 -29.70 24.14
C GLU A 423 10.89 -30.41 23.54
N GLY A 424 10.78 -30.31 22.20
CA GLY A 424 10.50 -31.39 21.27
C GLY A 424 9.18 -32.17 21.39
N ASN A 425 8.33 -32.05 20.35
CA ASN A 425 8.17 -33.15 19.39
C ASN A 425 7.27 -32.75 18.22
N ASP A 426 7.81 -32.91 17.01
CA ASP A 426 7.05 -33.04 15.77
C ASP A 426 6.13 -34.27 15.83
N LYS A 427 4.92 -34.13 15.25
CA LYS A 427 4.30 -35.18 14.44
C LYS A 427 3.11 -34.65 13.64
N ASP A 428 3.22 -34.88 12.34
CA ASP A 428 2.18 -34.77 11.31
C ASP A 428 0.83 -35.35 11.73
N SER A 429 -0.27 -34.69 11.33
CA SER A 429 -1.35 -35.35 10.59
C SER A 429 -2.48 -34.41 10.13
N LYS A 430 -2.65 -34.40 8.81
CA LYS A 430 -3.92 -34.46 8.04
C LYS A 430 -4.85 -33.23 8.05
N GLU A 431 -4.73 -32.48 6.96
CA GLU A 431 -5.79 -31.71 6.32
C GLU A 431 -7.03 -32.56 6.06
N GLY A 432 -8.20 -32.00 6.38
CA GLY A 432 -9.51 -32.58 6.10
C GLY A 432 -10.64 -31.72 6.67
N ASP A 433 -11.23 -30.87 5.81
CA ASP A 433 -12.60 -30.35 5.82
C ASP A 433 -13.23 -29.98 7.18
N LYS A 434 -12.93 -28.77 7.67
CA LYS A 434 -13.80 -27.97 8.56
C LYS A 434 -13.62 -26.46 8.33
N GLU A 435 -13.70 -26.00 7.09
CA GLU A 435 -14.11 -24.62 6.85
C GLU A 435 -15.64 -24.59 6.92
N TYR A 436 -16.24 -24.04 7.98
CA TYR A 436 -17.53 -23.29 7.96
C TYR A 436 -18.11 -23.02 9.36
N GLU A 437 -17.56 -23.54 10.46
CA GLU A 437 -18.03 -23.22 11.83
C GLU A 437 -17.14 -22.24 12.62
N ASP A 438 -16.01 -21.81 12.07
CA ASP A 438 -14.95 -21.12 12.83
C ASP A 438 -14.96 -19.57 12.70
N LYS A 439 -16.02 -18.98 12.12
CA LYS A 439 -16.13 -17.53 11.90
C LYS A 439 -16.78 -16.78 13.07
N ASP A 440 -17.79 -17.37 13.71
CA ASP A 440 -18.50 -16.71 14.82
C ASP A 440 -17.68 -16.73 16.14
N ASP A 441 -16.84 -17.75 16.34
CA ASP A 441 -15.97 -17.86 17.51
C ASP A 441 -14.78 -16.88 17.46
N LYS A 442 -14.25 -16.58 16.26
CA LYS A 442 -13.20 -15.56 16.07
C LYS A 442 -13.71 -14.14 16.29
N VAL A 443 -14.95 -13.85 15.88
CA VAL A 443 -15.60 -12.54 16.02
C VAL A 443 -15.88 -12.21 17.50
N ASN A 444 -16.32 -13.18 18.30
CA ASN A 444 -16.59 -12.97 19.73
C ASN A 444 -15.31 -12.79 20.57
N ASN A 445 -14.23 -13.49 20.21
CA ASN A 445 -12.93 -13.33 20.87
C ASN A 445 -12.36 -11.92 20.67
N TYR A 446 -12.58 -11.28 19.52
CA TYR A 446 -12.04 -9.95 19.23
C TYR A 446 -12.67 -8.82 20.06
N LYS A 447 -14.02 -8.79 20.14
CA LYS A 447 -14.71 -7.85 21.03
C LYS A 447 -14.28 -8.05 22.48
N GLN A 448 -14.03 -9.30 22.89
CA GLN A 448 -13.51 -9.60 24.21
C GLN A 448 -12.05 -9.17 24.39
N ASP A 449 -11.17 -9.32 23.40
CA ASP A 449 -9.76 -8.94 23.48
C ASP A 449 -9.53 -7.44 23.43
N SER A 450 -10.27 -6.70 22.60
CA SER A 450 -10.25 -5.23 22.63
C SER A 450 -10.88 -4.69 23.92
N LYS A 451 -11.98 -5.29 24.40
CA LYS A 451 -12.53 -4.96 25.72
C LYS A 451 -11.58 -5.33 26.85
N ARG A 452 -10.84 -6.44 26.74
CA ARG A 452 -9.84 -6.89 27.72
C ARG A 452 -8.62 -5.96 27.70
N TYR A 453 -8.14 -5.56 26.53
CA TYR A 453 -7.09 -4.54 26.36
C TYR A 453 -7.51 -3.20 26.96
N ILE A 454 -8.72 -2.71 26.63
CA ILE A 454 -9.33 -1.51 27.25
C ILE A 454 -9.44 -1.69 28.77
N LYS A 455 -9.80 -2.90 29.24
CA LYS A 455 -9.95 -3.20 30.66
C LYS A 455 -8.62 -3.24 31.41
N THR A 456 -7.58 -3.80 30.79
CA THR A 456 -6.23 -3.92 31.35
C THR A 456 -5.48 -2.59 31.33
N LEU A 457 -5.65 -1.76 30.30
CA LEU A 457 -5.01 -0.44 30.22
C LEU A 457 -5.77 0.66 30.99
N PHE A 458 -7.10 0.57 31.14
CA PHE A 458 -7.90 1.70 31.62
C PHE A 458 -9.05 1.40 32.61
N LEU A 459 -9.44 0.15 32.89
CA LEU A 459 -10.55 -0.16 33.82
C LEU A 459 -10.14 -0.72 35.19
N ASN A 460 -8.85 -0.79 35.51
CA ASN A 460 -8.49 -0.63 36.91
C ASN A 460 -8.64 0.85 37.22
N PRO A 461 -9.45 1.24 38.23
CA PRO A 461 -9.63 2.64 38.57
C PRO A 461 -8.23 3.24 38.76
N PHE A 462 -7.91 4.24 37.94
CA PHE A 462 -6.66 4.98 38.03
C PHE A 462 -6.58 5.60 39.42
N GLU A 463 -5.94 4.91 40.36
CA GLU A 463 -5.51 5.54 41.60
C GLU A 463 -4.47 6.60 41.21
N TYR A 464 -4.63 7.79 41.77
CA TYR A 464 -3.83 8.97 41.41
C TYR A 464 -2.32 8.71 41.50
N GLU A 465 -1.91 7.85 42.44
CA GLU A 465 -0.51 7.41 42.62
C GLU A 465 0.01 6.57 41.45
N THR A 466 -0.82 5.68 40.88
CA THR A 466 -0.48 4.88 39.69
C THR A 466 -0.36 5.78 38.46
N PHE A 467 -1.19 6.82 38.35
CA PHE A 467 -1.16 7.74 37.21
C PHE A 467 0.14 8.55 37.16
N THR A 468 0.65 9.06 38.28
CA THR A 468 1.93 9.79 38.30
C THR A 468 3.11 8.91 37.90
N SER A 469 3.09 7.62 38.27
CA SER A 469 4.15 6.67 37.92
C SER A 469 4.21 6.35 36.42
N LEU A 470 3.14 6.63 35.65
CA LEU A 470 3.15 6.49 34.18
C LEU A 470 4.07 7.47 33.48
N PHE A 471 4.39 8.59 34.15
CA PHE A 471 5.29 9.62 33.64
C PHE A 471 6.72 9.46 34.16
N ASP A 472 6.96 8.51 35.07
CA ASP A 472 8.28 8.12 35.55
C ASP A 472 8.82 7.03 34.61
N THR A 473 9.64 7.43 33.64
CA THR A 473 10.18 6.51 32.63
C THR A 473 11.62 6.11 32.99
N PRO A 474 12.15 4.99 32.46
CA PRO A 474 13.56 4.66 32.57
C PRO A 474 14.54 5.71 32.00
N LEU A 475 14.02 6.70 31.26
CA LEU A 475 14.76 7.82 30.68
C LEU A 475 14.62 9.13 31.47
N GLY A 476 13.78 9.15 32.51
CA GLY A 476 13.48 10.34 33.31
C GLY A 476 11.99 10.57 33.46
N LYS A 477 11.65 11.61 34.22
CA LYS A 477 10.27 12.00 34.48
C LYS A 477 9.76 12.99 33.45
N ILE A 478 8.55 12.77 32.93
CA ILE A 478 7.85 13.78 32.12
C ILE A 478 7.20 14.78 33.08
N GLU A 479 7.75 15.99 33.15
CA GLU A 479 7.27 17.08 34.03
C GLU A 479 6.46 18.15 33.28
N ASP A 480 6.17 17.94 31.99
CA ASP A 480 5.43 18.89 31.16
C ASP A 480 3.93 18.89 31.55
N SER A 481 3.51 19.93 32.28
CA SER A 481 2.13 20.06 32.78
C SER A 481 1.10 20.14 31.65
N GLU A 482 1.44 20.78 30.53
CA GLU A 482 0.53 20.90 29.38
C GLU A 482 0.27 19.53 28.75
N PHE A 483 1.32 18.74 28.54
CA PHE A 483 1.18 17.38 28.04
C PHE A 483 0.38 16.50 29.01
N ILE A 484 0.65 16.59 30.32
CA ILE A 484 -0.07 15.79 31.33
C ILE A 484 -1.56 16.14 31.33
N GLU A 485 -1.92 17.43 31.29
CA GLU A 485 -3.31 17.86 31.21
C GLU A 485 -3.96 17.44 29.88
N TRP A 486 -3.25 17.60 28.77
CA TRP A 486 -3.70 17.12 27.47
C TRP A 486 -3.96 15.60 27.49
N PHE A 487 -3.02 14.80 28.01
CA PHE A 487 -3.14 13.34 28.09
C PHE A 487 -4.36 12.93 28.92
N LYS A 488 -4.55 13.56 30.10
CA LYS A 488 -5.74 13.36 30.94
C LYS A 488 -7.03 13.66 30.18
N SER A 489 -7.06 14.74 29.39
CA SER A 489 -8.25 15.14 28.62
C SER A 489 -8.65 14.15 27.52
N GLN A 490 -7.70 13.30 27.07
CA GLN A 490 -7.96 12.29 26.04
C GLN A 490 -8.53 10.98 26.60
N ILE A 491 -8.28 10.68 27.88
CA ILE A 491 -8.79 9.48 28.51
C ILE A 491 -10.31 9.60 28.61
N ILE A 492 -11.01 8.79 27.83
CA ILE A 492 -12.47 8.65 27.92
C ILE A 492 -12.77 8.00 29.26
N THR A 493 -13.46 8.72 30.13
CA THR A 493 -14.00 8.15 31.36
C THR A 493 -15.11 7.17 30.95
N PHE A 494 -14.83 5.87 31.07
CA PHE A 494 -15.78 4.80 30.79
C PHE A 494 -16.77 4.60 31.93
#